data_AF-A0A2V1N1G8-F1
#
_entry.id   AF-A0A2V1N1G8-F1
#
_cell.length_a   1.000
_cell.length_b   1.000
_cell.length_c   1.000
_cell.angle_alpha   90.00
_cell.angle_beta   90.00
_cell.angle_gamma   90.00
#
_symmetry.space_group_name_H-M   'P 1'
#
loop_
_entity.id
_entity.type
_entity.pdbx_description
1 polymer ?
#
loop_
_entity_poly.entity_id
_entity_poly.type
_entity_poly.pdbx_seq_one_letter_code
_entity_poly.pdbx_strand_id
1 'polypeptide(L)' 'MKQENITLNRVATLSDITASTLNNIVNRGSAPRIDTIRKICNGLNISVHDFFDFPPYNEVEK' A
#
# COMPACT_ATOMS: atom_id res chain seq x y z
N MET A 1 10.98 0.98 3.21
CA MET A 1 10.40 2.34 3.43
C MET A 1 11.49 3.41 3.55
N LYS A 2 12.46 3.45 2.63
CA LYS A 2 13.63 4.34 2.69
C LYS A 2 13.91 5.08 1.38
N GLN A 3 13.00 5.00 0.41
CA GLN A 3 13.20 5.58 -0.93
C GLN A 3 12.43 6.88 -1.16
N GLU A 4 11.41 7.16 -0.36
CA GLU A 4 10.66 8.41 -0.37
C GLU A 4 10.49 8.82 1.09
N ASN A 5 10.81 10.07 1.46
CA ASN A 5 10.64 10.62 2.81
C ASN A 5 9.15 10.80 3.19
N ILE A 6 8.31 9.82 2.85
CA ILE A 6 6.87 9.85 3.05
C ILE A 6 6.58 9.11 4.36
N THR A 7 6.08 9.85 5.34
CA THR A 7 5.60 9.27 6.60
C THR A 7 4.32 8.48 6.36
N LEU A 8 4.06 7.45 7.19
CA LEU A 8 2.81 6.67 7.15
C LEU A 8 1.56 7.58 7.16
N ASN A 9 1.59 8.65 7.95
CA ASN A 9 0.51 9.63 7.99
C ASN A 9 0.33 10.35 6.65
N ARG A 10 1.42 10.66 5.94
CA ARG A 10 1.35 11.29 4.62
C ARG A 10 0.75 10.35 3.59
N VAL A 11 1.13 9.06 3.58
CA VAL A 11 0.50 8.05 2.71
C VAL A 11 -0.99 7.94 3.03
N ALA A 12 -1.36 7.91 4.31
CA ALA A 12 -2.75 7.81 4.74
C ALA A 12 -3.60 8.98 4.20
N THR A 13 -3.10 10.21 4.34
CA THR A 13 -3.75 11.41 3.79
C THR A 13 -3.86 11.37 2.26
N LEU A 14 -2.79 10.98 1.56
CA LEU A 14 -2.80 10.90 0.08
C LEU A 14 -3.74 9.82 -0.43
N SER A 15 -3.89 8.74 0.32
CA SER A 15 -4.65 7.56 -0.08
C SER A 15 -6.11 7.60 0.38
N ASP A 16 -6.56 8.69 1.01
CA ASP A 16 -7.92 8.80 1.55
C ASP A 16 -8.28 7.64 2.51
N ILE A 17 -7.33 7.28 3.37
CA ILE A 17 -7.49 6.26 4.42
C ILE A 17 -7.02 6.82 5.76
N THR A 18 -7.56 6.30 6.85
CA THR A 18 -7.09 6.71 8.19
C THR A 18 -5.70 6.14 8.46
N ALA A 19 -4.88 6.91 9.18
CA ALA A 19 -3.57 6.44 9.64
C ALA A 19 -3.69 5.17 10.50
N SER A 20 -4.77 5.01 11.26
CA SER A 20 -5.05 3.77 12.03
C SER A 20 -5.27 2.55 11.14
N THR A 21 -5.96 2.71 10.00
CA THR A 21 -6.17 1.62 9.02
C THR A 21 -4.84 1.20 8.41
N LEU A 22 -4.06 2.18 7.94
CA LEU A 22 -2.75 1.90 7.37
C LEU A 22 -1.79 1.29 8.40
N ASN A 23 -1.84 1.77 9.65
CA ASN A 23 -1.08 1.21 10.76
C ASN A 23 -1.48 -0.24 11.09
N ASN A 24 -2.76 -0.58 11.03
CA ASN A 24 -3.22 -1.95 11.23
C ASN A 24 -2.78 -2.88 10.09
N ILE A 25 -2.75 -2.40 8.85
CA ILE A 25 -2.27 -3.17 7.69
C ILE A 25 -0.77 -3.43 7.81
N VAL A 26 0.02 -2.38 8.07
CA VAL A 26 1.49 -2.45 8.09
C VAL A 26 2.02 -3.10 9.37
N ASN A 27 1.56 -2.66 10.55
CA ASN A 27 2.11 -3.09 11.83
C ASN A 27 1.36 -4.26 12.47
N ARG A 28 0.08 -4.47 12.14
CA ARG A 28 -0.71 -5.59 12.69
C ARG A 28 -0.99 -6.70 11.69
N GLY A 29 -0.52 -6.58 10.45
CA GLY A 29 -0.73 -7.59 9.41
C GLY A 29 -2.21 -7.82 9.07
N SER A 30 -3.06 -6.78 9.24
CA SER A 30 -4.47 -6.88 8.88
C SER A 30 -4.60 -6.98 7.36
N ALA A 31 -5.30 -7.99 6.85
CA ALA A 31 -5.52 -8.14 5.40
C ALA A 31 -6.36 -6.96 4.86
N PRO A 32 -5.78 -6.07 4.04
CA PRO A 32 -6.54 -4.98 3.43
C PRO A 32 -7.47 -5.53 2.35
N ARG A 33 -8.58 -4.84 2.10
CA ARG A 33 -9.41 -5.12 0.93
C ARG A 33 -8.73 -4.58 -0.34
N ILE A 34 -9.08 -5.16 -1.48
CA ILE A 34 -8.60 -4.70 -2.80
C ILE A 34 -8.94 -3.21 -3.03
N ASP A 35 -10.10 -2.74 -2.54
CA ASP A 35 -10.47 -1.31 -2.59
C ASP A 35 -9.46 -0.41 -1.86
N THR A 36 -8.92 -0.90 -0.74
CA THR A 36 -7.98 -0.16 0.11
C THR A 36 -6.60 -0.13 -0.54
N ILE A 37 -6.18 -1.23 -1.16
CA ILE A 37 -4.94 -1.26 -1.95
C ILE A 37 -5.04 -0.28 -3.12
N ARG A 38 -6.18 -0.25 -3.84
CA ARG A 38 -6.40 0.69 -4.95
C ARG A 38 -6.35 2.15 -4.48
N LYS A 39 -6.93 2.45 -3.32
CA LYS A 39 -6.82 3.77 -2.68
C LYS A 39 -5.37 4.16 -2.38
N ILE A 40 -4.57 3.22 -1.86
CA ILE A 40 -3.14 3.42 -1.60
C ILE A 40 -2.37 3.66 -2.90
N CYS A 41 -2.63 2.87 -3.93
CA CYS A 41 -2.00 3.03 -5.24
C CYS A 41 -2.34 4.40 -5.84
N ASN A 42 -3.59 4.82 -5.77
CA ASN A 42 -4.04 6.14 -6.22
C ASN A 42 -3.33 7.27 -5.46
N GLY A 43 -3.18 7.16 -4.13
CA GLY A 43 -2.49 8.15 -3.31
C GLY A 43 -0.98 8.24 -3.56
N LEU A 44 -0.37 7.12 -3.98
CA LEU A 44 1.03 7.05 -4.37
C LEU A 44 1.26 7.32 -5.88
N ASN A 45 0.19 7.56 -6.64
CA ASN A 45 0.22 7.74 -8.09
C ASN A 45 0.93 6.59 -8.84
N ILE A 46 0.74 5.37 -8.35
CA ILE A 46 1.24 4.12 -8.95
C ILE A 46 0.07 3.26 -9.42
N SER A 47 0.30 2.36 -10.36
CA SER A 47 -0.72 1.38 -10.71
C SER A 47 -0.75 0.23 -9.69
N VAL A 48 -1.88 -0.48 -9.63
CA VAL A 48 -1.98 -1.71 -8.81
C VAL A 48 -0.98 -2.76 -9.30
N HIS A 49 -0.64 -2.76 -10.60
CA HIS A 49 0.38 -3.62 -11.16
C HIS A 49 1.76 -3.30 -10.56
N ASP A 50 2.17 -2.03 -10.57
CA ASP A 50 3.46 -1.59 -10.00
C ASP A 50 3.53 -1.85 -8.49
N PHE A 51 2.39 -1.80 -7.80
CA PHE A 51 2.31 -2.13 -6.38
C PHE A 51 2.63 -3.61 -6.10
N PHE A 52 2.24 -4.52 -7.00
CA PHE A 52 2.50 -5.96 -6.88
C PHE A 52 3.72 -6.42 -7.68
N ASP A 53 4.48 -5.50 -8.29
CA ASP A 53 5.69 -5.80 -9.04
C ASP A 53 6.89 -6.08 -8.10
N PHE A 54 6.73 -7.06 -7.21
CA PHE A 54 7.78 -7.55 -6.32
C PHE A 54 7.63 -9.05 -6.05
N PRO A 55 8.73 -9.81 -5.90
CA PRO A 55 8.66 -11.24 -5.58
C PRO A 55 8.00 -11.47 -4.21
N PRO A 56 7.14 -12.50 -4.06
CA PRO A 56 6.78 -13.52 -5.05
C PRO A 56 5.59 -13.15 -5.96
N TYR A 57 4.97 -11.98 -5.79
CA TYR A 57 3.73 -11.60 -6.47
C TYR A 57 3.90 -11.23 -7.95
N ASN A 58 5.14 -10.96 -8.38
CA ASN A 58 5.49 -10.76 -9.78
C ASN A 58 5.96 -12.04 -10.48
N GLU A 59 6.00 -13.17 -9.76
CA GLU A 59 6.32 -14.48 -10.32
C GLU A 59 5.05 -15.31 -10.45
N VAL A 60 4.88 -16.00 -11.57
CA VAL A 60 3.78 -16.97 -11.71
C VAL A 60 4.19 -18.20 -10.90
N GLU A 61 3.51 -18.47 -9.80
CA GLU A 61 3.67 -19.71 -9.03
C GLU A 61 3.56 -20.91 -10.01
N LYS A 62 4.65 -21.67 -10.13
CA LYS A 62 4.70 -22.89 -10.95
C LYS A 62 4.12 -24.09 -10.22
#